data_AF-A0A699QMV7-F1
#
_entry.id   AF-A0A699QMV7-F1
#
_cell.length_a   1.000
_cell.length_b   1.000
_cell.length_c   1.000
_cell.angle_alpha   90.00
_cell.angle_beta   90.00
_cell.angle_gamma   90.00
#
_symmetry.space_group_name_H-M   'P 1'
#
loop_
_entity.id
_entity.type
_entity.pdbx_description
1 polymer ?
#
loop_
_entity_poly.entity_id
_entity_poly.type
_entity_poly.pdbx_seq_one_letter_code
_entity_poly.pdbx_strand_id
1 'polypeptide(L)'
;VIDNKPKYKIIKADDTHQFYISFITLLKNFDREDLEALWKIVRDRFSTSKPTNFSDEYVLLTLKTMFEELDGQDAICRNQKSVHGLALVKRWKMLTSCGVHVITLLTVQLFLLVKRRYPLSRFTLEQLVNVARLQVQEESKMSLELLRFTR
;
A
#
# COMPACT_ATOMS: atom_id res chain seq x y z
N VAL A 1 0.05 26.98 16.66
CA VAL A 1 0.72 25.67 16.71
C VAL A 1 1.01 25.24 15.28
N ILE A 2 2.27 25.29 14.85
CA ILE A 2 2.65 24.84 13.50
C ILE A 2 2.53 23.31 13.51
N ASP A 3 1.52 22.79 12.81
CA ASP A 3 1.28 21.35 12.70
C ASP A 3 2.37 20.74 11.80
N ASN A 4 3.51 20.40 12.41
CA ASN A 4 4.71 19.78 11.80
C ASN A 4 4.48 18.35 11.30
N LYS A 5 3.23 17.92 11.11
CA LYS A 5 2.95 16.60 10.53
C LYS A 5 3.41 16.57 9.08
N PRO A 6 4.10 15.50 8.64
CA PRO A 6 4.47 15.34 7.24
C PRO A 6 3.19 15.31 6.40
N LYS A 7 3.05 16.29 5.51
CA LYS A 7 1.93 16.40 4.57
C LYS A 7 2.45 16.06 3.18
N TYR A 8 1.78 15.14 2.50
CA TYR A 8 2.02 14.87 1.08
C TYR A 8 1.46 16.04 0.28
N LYS A 9 2.32 16.77 -0.44
CA LYS A 9 1.91 17.85 -1.34
C LYS A 9 1.80 17.30 -2.76
N ILE A 10 0.61 17.36 -3.35
CA ILE A 10 0.43 17.17 -4.79
C ILE A 10 0.38 18.54 -5.44
N ILE A 11 1.10 18.68 -6.54
CA ILE A 11 0.98 19.81 -7.47
C ILE A 11 0.25 19.25 -8.70
N LYS A 12 -0.88 19.84 -9.05
CA LYS A 12 -1.67 19.47 -10.23
C LYS A 12 -1.12 20.17 -11.47
N ALA A 13 -1.57 19.74 -12.65
CA ALA A 13 -1.16 20.30 -13.94
C ALA A 13 -1.59 21.77 -14.14
N ASP A 14 -2.56 22.27 -13.36
CA ASP A 14 -3.01 23.66 -13.34
C ASP A 14 -2.31 24.52 -12.27
N ASP A 15 -1.16 24.06 -11.76
CA ASP A 15 -0.37 24.66 -10.67
C ASP A 15 -1.10 24.78 -9.31
N THR A 16 -2.32 24.25 -9.19
CA THR A 16 -2.97 24.15 -7.88
C THR A 16 -2.31 23.05 -7.06
N HIS A 17 -2.29 23.21 -5.74
CA HIS A 17 -1.69 22.23 -4.85
C HIS A 17 -2.62 21.83 -3.72
N GLN A 18 -2.56 20.55 -3.36
CA GLN A 18 -3.33 19.99 -2.24
C GLN A 18 -2.40 19.25 -1.29
N PHE A 19 -2.67 19.43 0.00
CA PHE A 19 -1.94 18.78 1.08
C PHE A 19 -2.76 17.64 1.67
N TYR A 20 -2.13 16.48 1.79
CA TYR A 20 -2.72 15.29 2.38
C TYR A 20 -1.97 14.90 3.63
N ILE A 21 -2.71 14.70 4.72
CA ILE A 21 -2.14 14.36 6.03
C ILE A 21 -1.66 12.90 6.07
N SER A 22 -2.15 12.04 5.18
CA SER A 22 -1.72 10.64 5.09
C SER A 22 -1.74 10.13 3.66
N PHE A 23 -0.89 9.13 3.37
CA PHE A 23 -0.85 8.46 2.07
C PHE A 23 -2.17 7.75 1.75
N ILE A 24 -2.88 7.23 2.75
CA ILE A 24 -4.22 6.65 2.55
C ILE A 24 -5.22 7.73 2.10
N THR A 25 -5.18 8.91 2.71
CA THR A 25 -6.07 10.02 2.31
C THR A 25 -5.76 10.50 0.89
N LEU A 26 -4.48 10.48 0.50
CA LEU A 26 -4.04 10.73 -0.87
C LEU A 26 -4.73 9.77 -1.85
N LEU A 27 -4.51 8.46 -1.64
CA LEU A 27 -4.98 7.39 -2.51
C LEU A 27 -6.51 7.30 -2.61
N LYS A 28 -7.24 7.77 -1.59
CA LYS A 28 -8.72 7.84 -1.64
C LYS A 28 -9.25 8.80 -2.69
N ASN A 29 -8.47 9.80 -3.08
CA ASN A 29 -8.85 10.78 -4.09
C ASN A 29 -8.31 10.44 -5.47
N PHE A 30 -7.61 9.32 -5.59
CA PHE A 30 -7.01 8.87 -6.83
C PHE A 30 -7.92 7.85 -7.47
N ASP A 31 -8.08 7.96 -8.77
CA ASP A 31 -8.48 6.82 -9.59
C ASP A 31 -7.26 5.96 -9.96
N ARG A 32 -7.46 5.03 -10.89
CA ARG A 32 -6.39 4.13 -11.34
C ARG A 32 -5.33 4.86 -12.17
N GLU A 33 -5.75 5.81 -13.00
CA GLU A 33 -4.87 6.55 -13.91
C GLU A 33 -3.99 7.51 -13.11
N ASP A 34 -4.56 8.20 -12.11
CA ASP A 34 -3.82 9.05 -11.18
C ASP A 34 -2.71 8.27 -10.45
N LEU A 35 -3.01 7.05 -10.00
CA LEU A 35 -2.05 6.21 -9.30
C LEU A 35 -0.93 5.72 -10.23
N GLU A 36 -1.24 5.37 -11.47
CA GLU A 36 -0.27 4.98 -12.48
C GLU A 36 0.62 6.17 -12.90
N ALA A 37 0.04 7.36 -13.04
CA ALA A 37 0.77 8.60 -13.30
C ALA A 37 1.73 8.94 -12.15
N LEU A 38 1.28 8.83 -10.90
CA LEU A 38 2.12 9.03 -9.73
C LEU A 38 3.30 8.05 -9.71
N TRP A 39 3.05 6.76 -10.00
CA TRP A 39 4.12 5.78 -10.08
C TRP A 39 5.16 6.15 -11.14
N LYS A 40 4.72 6.57 -12.33
CA LYS A 40 5.62 7.04 -13.40
C LYS A 40 6.49 8.20 -12.93
N ILE A 41 5.90 9.23 -12.31
CA ILE A 41 6.64 10.40 -11.81
C ILE A 41 7.68 10.00 -10.77
N VAL A 42 7.29 9.18 -9.79
CA VAL A 42 8.19 8.74 -8.70
C VAL A 42 9.34 7.90 -9.26
N ARG A 43 9.04 6.97 -10.17
CA ARG A 43 10.05 6.16 -10.84
C ARG A 43 11.01 7.02 -11.66
N ASP A 44 10.50 7.94 -12.47
CA ASP A 44 11.33 8.83 -13.30
C ASP A 44 12.24 9.70 -12.42
N ARG A 45 11.71 10.23 -11.32
CA ARG A 45 12.51 11.03 -10.36
C ARG A 45 13.63 10.22 -9.72
N PHE A 46 13.34 9.02 -9.22
CA PHE A 46 14.31 8.20 -8.50
C PHE A 46 15.12 7.26 -9.41
N SER A 47 14.93 7.35 -10.73
CA SER A 47 15.80 6.69 -11.71
C SER A 47 17.19 7.32 -11.78
N THR A 48 17.27 8.63 -11.52
CA THR A 48 18.49 9.45 -11.59
C THR A 48 18.94 10.00 -10.24
N SER A 49 18.04 10.05 -9.25
CA SER A 49 18.29 10.62 -7.93
C SER A 49 17.98 9.63 -6.81
N LYS A 50 18.67 9.75 -5.67
CA LYS A 50 18.37 8.95 -4.48
C LYS A 50 17.29 9.65 -3.63
N PRO A 51 16.44 8.89 -2.91
CA PRO A 51 15.54 9.48 -1.94
C PRO A 51 16.34 10.26 -0.88
N THR A 52 15.84 11.44 -0.52
CA THR A 52 16.57 12.38 0.35
C THR A 52 16.09 12.35 1.79
N ASN A 53 14.86 11.85 2.01
CA ASN A 53 14.20 11.84 3.29
C ASN A 53 13.34 10.59 3.44
N PHE A 54 12.86 10.34 4.67
CA PHE A 54 12.03 9.18 4.98
C PHE A 54 10.73 9.11 4.15
N SER A 55 10.14 10.26 3.79
CA SER A 55 8.92 10.28 3.00
C SER A 55 9.18 9.86 1.55
N ASP A 56 10.30 10.29 0.97
CA ASP A 56 10.75 9.88 -0.36
C ASP A 56 10.99 8.37 -0.40
N GLU A 57 11.72 7.84 0.58
CA GLU A 57 11.99 6.39 0.71
C GLU A 57 10.69 5.60 0.87
N TYR A 58 9.81 6.07 1.75
CA TYR A 58 8.53 5.43 2.02
C TYR A 58 7.63 5.37 0.78
N VAL A 59 7.48 6.48 0.05
CA VAL A 59 6.64 6.55 -1.16
C VAL A 59 7.23 5.68 -2.27
N LEU A 60 8.55 5.75 -2.49
CA LEU A 60 9.23 4.93 -3.49
C LEU A 60 9.06 3.43 -3.20
N LEU A 61 9.33 3.00 -1.97
CA LEU A 61 9.21 1.59 -1.57
C LEU A 61 7.75 1.11 -1.69
N THR A 62 6.80 1.94 -1.25
CA THR A 62 5.37 1.62 -1.29
C THR A 62 4.88 1.46 -2.72
N LEU A 63 5.22 2.37 -3.63
CA LEU A 63 4.81 2.28 -5.03
C LEU A 63 5.55 1.18 -5.79
N LYS A 64 6.85 0.97 -5.52
CA LYS A 64 7.59 -0.20 -6.03
C LYS A 64 6.89 -1.50 -5.66
N THR A 65 6.45 -1.64 -4.40
CA THR A 65 5.68 -2.80 -3.96
C THR A 65 4.40 -2.99 -4.76
N MET A 66 3.70 -1.90 -5.07
CA MET A 66 2.45 -1.99 -5.85
C MET A 66 2.71 -2.37 -7.31
N PHE A 67 3.75 -1.81 -7.95
CA PHE A 67 3.92 -1.84 -9.41
C PHE A 67 5.10 -2.66 -9.95
N GLU A 68 6.14 -2.93 -9.14
CA GLU A 68 7.30 -3.76 -9.51
C GLU A 68 7.19 -5.15 -8.87
N GLU A 69 7.55 -6.18 -9.63
CA GLU A 69 7.49 -7.55 -9.11
C GLU A 69 8.54 -7.66 -8.00
N LEU A 70 8.08 -7.98 -6.79
CA LEU A 70 8.98 -8.18 -5.66
C LEU A 70 9.77 -9.44 -5.96
N ASP A 71 11.04 -9.27 -6.31
CA ASP A 71 11.93 -10.41 -6.51
C ASP A 71 12.00 -11.15 -5.17
N GLY A 72 12.16 -12.48 -5.17
CA GLY A 72 12.05 -13.29 -3.94
C GLY A 72 12.99 -12.89 -2.78
N GLN A 73 13.95 -12.01 -3.06
CA GLN A 73 14.93 -11.40 -2.14
C GLN A 73 14.52 -10.04 -1.55
N ASP A 74 13.42 -9.43 -2.01
CA ASP A 74 13.01 -8.11 -1.54
C ASP A 74 12.62 -8.10 -0.06
N ALA A 75 12.93 -6.98 0.59
CA ALA A 75 12.79 -6.79 2.03
C ALA A 75 11.39 -7.11 2.56
N ILE A 76 10.34 -7.07 1.73
CA ILE A 76 8.98 -7.46 2.11
C ILE A 76 8.84 -8.98 2.30
N CYS A 77 9.45 -9.80 1.45
CA CYS A 77 9.52 -11.25 1.65
C CYS A 77 10.32 -11.60 2.90
N ARG A 78 11.45 -10.88 3.14
CA ARG A 78 12.23 -11.04 4.38
C ARG A 78 11.50 -10.57 5.62
N ASN A 79 10.77 -9.46 5.56
CA ASN A 79 9.93 -8.95 6.65
C ASN A 79 8.74 -9.87 6.91
N GLN A 80 8.23 -10.57 5.90
CA GLN A 80 7.21 -11.60 6.11
C GLN A 80 7.79 -12.87 6.75
N LYS A 81 9.02 -13.27 6.39
CA LYS A 81 9.71 -14.42 6.99
C LYS A 81 10.24 -14.17 8.40
N SER A 82 10.70 -12.95 8.73
CA SER A 82 11.19 -12.61 10.07
C SER A 82 10.06 -12.32 11.06
N VAL A 83 8.89 -11.88 10.58
CA VAL A 83 7.71 -11.55 11.41
C VAL A 83 6.78 -12.77 11.56
N HIS A 84 7.32 -13.99 11.49
CA HIS A 84 6.57 -15.24 11.72
C HIS A 84 6.03 -15.41 13.17
N GLY A 85 6.08 -14.39 14.03
CA GLY A 85 5.51 -14.43 15.37
C GLY A 85 4.56 -13.29 15.78
N LEU A 86 4.47 -12.17 15.06
CA LEU A 86 3.89 -10.92 15.62
C LEU A 86 3.06 -10.04 14.66
N ALA A 87 2.87 -10.40 13.39
CA ALA A 87 2.06 -9.61 12.46
C ALA A 87 0.54 -9.86 12.66
N LEU A 88 -0.02 -9.37 13.76
CA LEU A 88 -1.47 -9.31 13.91
C LEU A 88 -2.03 -8.25 12.94
N VAL A 89 -2.90 -8.69 12.04
CA VAL A 89 -3.63 -7.79 11.16
C VAL A 89 -4.63 -7.01 12.02
N LYS A 90 -4.47 -5.70 12.10
CA LYS A 90 -5.38 -4.82 12.85
C LYS A 90 -6.59 -4.42 12.04
N ARG A 91 -6.37 -4.08 10.78
CA ARG A 91 -7.41 -3.55 9.89
C ARG A 91 -7.07 -3.87 8.45
N TRP A 92 -8.12 -4.04 7.66
CA TRP A 92 -8.01 -4.15 6.22
C TRP A 92 -9.04 -3.23 5.56
N LYS A 93 -8.61 -2.51 4.53
CA LYS A 93 -9.45 -1.60 3.76
C LYS A 93 -9.17 -1.74 2.27
N MET A 94 -10.22 -1.66 1.46
CA MET A 94 -10.12 -1.51 0.01
C MET A 94 -10.34 -0.05 -0.38
N LEU A 95 -9.47 0.48 -1.25
CA LEU A 95 -9.64 1.73 -1.96
C LEU A 95 -10.10 1.36 -3.37
N THR A 96 -11.42 1.42 -3.60
CA THR A 96 -12.05 0.93 -4.83
C THR A 96 -11.73 1.81 -6.04
N SER A 97 -11.61 3.13 -5.86
CA SER A 97 -11.30 4.10 -6.92
C SER A 97 -9.99 3.81 -7.63
N CYS A 98 -8.91 3.56 -6.88
CA CYS A 98 -7.58 3.25 -7.40
C CYS A 98 -7.23 1.77 -7.34
N GLY A 99 -8.14 0.90 -6.88
CA GLY A 99 -7.96 -0.55 -6.79
C GLY A 99 -6.76 -0.98 -5.94
N VAL A 100 -6.61 -0.41 -4.75
CA VAL A 100 -5.53 -0.69 -3.77
C VAL A 100 -6.10 -1.27 -2.48
N HIS A 101 -5.46 -2.29 -1.95
CA HIS A 101 -5.71 -2.87 -0.64
C HIS A 101 -4.72 -2.31 0.36
N VAL A 102 -5.26 -1.85 1.49
CA VAL A 102 -4.48 -1.35 2.61
C VAL A 102 -4.65 -2.31 3.76
N ILE A 103 -3.60 -3.05 4.07
CA ILE A 103 -3.53 -3.95 5.23
C ILE A 103 -2.72 -3.23 6.30
N THR A 104 -3.34 -2.95 7.43
CA THR A 104 -2.66 -2.37 8.59
C THR A 104 -2.30 -3.50 9.55
N LEU A 105 -1.00 -3.74 9.68
CA LEU A 105 -0.43 -4.60 10.72
C LEU A 105 -0.15 -3.75 11.97
N LEU A 106 0.29 -4.42 13.04
CA LEU A 106 0.68 -3.74 14.29
C LEU A 106 1.70 -2.61 14.09
N THR A 107 2.70 -2.85 13.24
CA THR A 107 3.87 -1.98 13.07
C THR A 107 3.97 -1.33 11.69
N VAL A 108 3.33 -1.91 10.67
CA VAL A 108 3.48 -1.48 9.27
C VAL A 108 2.16 -1.50 8.52
N GLN A 109 2.07 -0.70 7.46
CA GLN A 109 0.97 -0.74 6.50
C GLN A 109 1.47 -1.31 5.18
N LEU A 110 0.75 -2.28 4.63
CA LEU A 110 1.00 -2.86 3.31
C LEU A 110 -0.04 -2.34 2.34
N PHE A 111 0.43 -1.93 1.17
CA PHE A 111 -0.41 -1.46 0.07
C PHE A 111 -0.23 -2.40 -1.12
N LEU A 112 -1.32 -3.05 -1.54
CA LEU A 112 -1.31 -4.12 -2.54
C LEU A 112 -2.31 -3.82 -3.66
N LEU A 113 -1.92 -3.99 -4.91
CA LEU A 113 -2.75 -3.72 -6.08
C LEU A 113 -3.64 -4.93 -6.45
N VAL A 114 -4.95 -4.74 -6.63
CA VAL A 114 -5.93 -5.85 -6.86
C VAL A 114 -5.48 -6.87 -7.91
N LYS A 115 -4.90 -6.43 -9.03
CA LYS A 115 -4.60 -7.29 -10.19
C LYS A 115 -3.29 -8.08 -10.06
N ARG A 116 -2.57 -7.94 -8.95
CA ARG A 116 -1.25 -8.56 -8.77
C ARG A 116 -1.27 -9.72 -7.80
N ARG A 117 -0.44 -10.72 -8.09
CA ARG A 117 -0.14 -11.82 -7.18
C ARG A 117 0.97 -11.36 -6.25
N TYR A 118 0.72 -11.46 -4.95
CA TYR A 118 1.70 -11.14 -3.92
C TYR A 118 2.08 -12.42 -3.18
N PRO A 119 3.37 -12.66 -2.89
CA PRO A 119 3.81 -13.83 -2.16
C PRO A 119 3.53 -13.67 -0.66
N LEU A 120 2.27 -13.46 -0.28
CA LEU A 120 1.86 -13.38 1.12
C LEU A 120 2.00 -14.75 1.79
N SER A 121 2.55 -14.78 3.00
CA SER A 121 2.62 -16.03 3.76
C SER A 121 1.22 -16.60 4.04
N ARG A 122 1.10 -17.93 4.09
CA ARG A 122 -0.14 -18.62 4.48
C ARG A 122 -0.69 -18.11 5.81
N PHE A 123 0.18 -17.88 6.79
CA PHE A 123 -0.19 -17.31 8.08
C PHE A 123 -0.83 -15.91 7.94
N THR A 124 -0.25 -15.03 7.14
CA THR A 124 -0.82 -13.69 6.87
C THR A 124 -2.18 -13.79 6.19
N LEU A 125 -2.34 -14.71 5.24
CA LEU A 125 -3.62 -14.97 4.57
C LEU A 125 -4.67 -15.47 5.57
N GLU A 126 -4.32 -16.43 6.43
CA GLU A 126 -5.20 -16.94 7.48
C GLU A 126 -5.60 -15.85 8.48
N GLN A 127 -4.68 -14.97 8.89
CA GLN A 127 -4.99 -13.82 9.75
C GLN A 127 -5.93 -12.81 9.05
N LEU A 128 -5.72 -12.52 7.77
CA LEU A 128 -6.62 -11.65 6.99
C LEU A 128 -8.03 -12.22 6.90
N VAL A 129 -8.14 -13.52 6.62
CA VAL A 129 -9.43 -14.21 6.47
C VAL A 129 -10.13 -14.37 7.82
N ASN A 130 -9.42 -14.76 8.88
CA ASN A 130 -10.07 -15.11 10.15
C ASN A 130 -10.25 -13.93 11.10
N VAL A 131 -9.34 -12.95 11.08
CA VAL A 131 -9.35 -11.82 12.02
C VAL A 131 -9.87 -10.55 11.35
N ALA A 132 -9.39 -10.22 10.15
CA ALA A 132 -9.74 -8.96 9.50
C ALA A 132 -11.10 -8.97 8.78
N ARG A 133 -11.63 -10.14 8.37
CA ARG A 133 -13.01 -10.25 7.81
C ARG A 133 -14.07 -9.58 8.70
N LEU A 134 -13.90 -9.63 10.02
CA LEU A 134 -14.83 -9.04 10.99
C LEU A 134 -14.87 -7.50 10.96
N GLN A 135 -13.98 -6.83 10.23
CA GLN A 135 -13.93 -5.36 10.16
C GLN A 135 -14.08 -4.80 8.73
N VAL A 136 -14.31 -5.65 7.72
CA VAL A 136 -14.56 -5.16 6.35
C VAL A 136 -15.98 -4.61 6.30
N GLN A 137 -16.09 -3.31 6.04
CA GLN A 137 -17.37 -2.58 6.10
C GLN A 137 -18.32 -2.89 4.92
N GLU A 138 -17.87 -3.64 3.92
CA GLU A 138 -18.64 -4.06 2.74
C GLU A 138 -18.25 -5.49 2.32
N GLU A 139 -19.19 -6.25 1.76
CA GLU A 139 -18.92 -7.50 1.05
C GLU A 139 -17.99 -7.24 -0.15
N SER A 140 -16.69 -7.23 0.11
CA SER A 140 -15.72 -7.03 -0.95
C SER A 140 -15.67 -8.28 -1.82
N LYS A 141 -15.83 -8.11 -3.15
CA LYS A 141 -15.55 -9.13 -4.19
C LYS A 141 -14.21 -9.83 -3.99
N MET A 142 -13.28 -9.20 -3.28
CA MET A 142 -11.97 -9.72 -2.93
C MET A 142 -11.96 -10.71 -1.74
N SER A 143 -12.93 -10.66 -0.82
CA SER A 143 -13.11 -11.72 0.20
C SER A 143 -13.25 -13.09 -0.47
N LEU A 144 -13.93 -13.11 -1.62
CA LEU A 144 -14.11 -14.29 -2.46
C LEU A 144 -12.85 -14.64 -3.27
N GLU A 145 -12.10 -13.64 -3.78
CA GLU A 145 -10.86 -13.91 -4.51
C GLU A 145 -9.74 -14.41 -3.59
N LEU A 146 -9.64 -13.93 -2.35
CA LEU A 146 -8.68 -14.42 -1.36
C LEU A 146 -8.96 -15.85 -0.91
N LEU A 147 -10.23 -16.26 -0.83
CA LEU A 147 -10.60 -17.66 -0.58
C LEU A 147 -10.08 -18.61 -1.67
N ARG A 148 -9.82 -18.13 -2.89
CA ARG A 148 -9.19 -18.94 -3.96
C ARG A 148 -7.70 -19.18 -3.74
N PHE A 149 -7.03 -18.37 -2.93
CA PHE A 149 -5.61 -18.53 -2.61
C PHE A 149 -5.38 -19.38 -1.35
N THR A 150 -6.43 -19.70 -0.59
CA THR A 150 -6.37 -20.50 0.64
C THR A 150 -6.90 -21.93 0.50
N ARG A 151 -7.45 -22.31 -0.67
CA ARG A 151 -7.80 -23.70 -1.03
C ARG A 151 -6.72 -24.27 -1.93
#